data_AF-D0NYW4-F1
#
_entry.id   AF-D0NYW4-F1
#
_cell.length_a   1.000
_cell.length_b   1.000
_cell.length_c   1.000
_cell.angle_alpha   90.00
_cell.angle_beta   90.00
_cell.angle_gamma   90.00
#
_symmetry.space_group_name_H-M   'P 1'
#
loop_
_entity.id
_entity.type
_entity.pdbx_description
1 polymer ?
#
loop_
_entity_poly.entity_id
_entity_poly.type
_entity_poly.pdbx_seq_one_letter_code
_entity_poly.pdbx_strand_id
1 'polypeptide(L)'
;MSWRRFDLNAKGVEGIQERTIGGGVVTLMSCVAVAFLLLSELSVWWTVSVTHRMHVDTDPQDFPINIEVDVSFLHEACKEVAMDVSDSKGHKEIMLQKDIQEEPYGENGCRLYGTVQVQKVAGDLSFAHEGSLTVFSFFDFLNFNSSHVVNHLRFGPQIPDMETPLIDVSKILTKNLATYKYFVSVVPSRYVYLNGRSVTTFQYSVTEHETSSRGPNGQVSFPGVIFSYEFSPIAVEYIESKLSVLHFLTSTSAIVGGVFAVARMIDGAIYSVSKKVD
;
A
#
# COMPACT_ATOMS: atom_id res chain seq x y z
N MET A 1 -38.54 -26.77 40.37
CA MET A 1 -39.19 -25.72 39.56
C MET A 1 -39.02 -26.11 38.10
N SER A 2 -40.10 -26.54 37.44
CA SER A 2 -40.05 -27.24 36.15
C SER A 2 -39.98 -26.26 34.98
N TRP A 3 -38.92 -26.36 34.17
CA TRP A 3 -38.68 -25.53 32.97
C TRP A 3 -39.68 -25.77 31.83
N ARG A 4 -40.64 -26.69 32.01
CA ARG A 4 -41.72 -27.00 31.04
C ARG A 4 -42.63 -25.82 30.70
N ARG A 5 -42.68 -24.77 31.52
CA ARG A 5 -43.56 -23.61 31.29
C ARG A 5 -43.02 -22.62 30.26
N PHE A 6 -41.78 -22.77 29.82
CA PHE A 6 -41.14 -21.95 28.78
C PHE A 6 -41.09 -22.63 27.41
N ASP A 7 -41.78 -23.76 27.24
CA ASP A 7 -41.86 -24.45 25.95
C ASP A 7 -42.87 -23.75 25.03
N LEU A 8 -42.36 -22.82 24.20
CA LEU A 8 -43.12 -22.07 23.18
C LEU A 8 -43.45 -22.92 21.94
N ASN A 9 -43.02 -24.18 21.90
CA ASN A 9 -43.27 -25.09 20.78
C ASN A 9 -44.20 -26.22 21.23
N ALA A 10 -45.50 -25.90 21.34
CA ALA A 10 -46.53 -26.92 21.40
C ALA A 10 -46.41 -27.80 20.14
N LYS A 11 -45.92 -29.03 20.30
CA LYS A 11 -45.80 -30.00 19.21
C LYS A 11 -47.18 -30.13 18.55
N GLY A 12 -47.25 -29.86 17.25
CA GLY A 12 -48.45 -30.09 16.46
C GLY A 12 -48.91 -31.53 16.61
N VAL A 13 -50.23 -31.72 16.72
CA VAL A 13 -50.88 -33.02 16.95
C VAL A 13 -50.33 -34.06 15.96
N GLU A 14 -49.70 -35.10 16.50
CA GLU A 14 -49.21 -36.25 15.72
C GLU A 14 -50.41 -36.94 15.07
N GLY A 15 -50.57 -36.76 13.74
CA GLY A 15 -51.69 -37.31 12.98
C GLY A 15 -52.12 -36.52 11.75
N ILE A 16 -51.73 -35.24 11.61
CA ILE A 16 -52.11 -34.38 10.45
C ILE A 16 -50.87 -33.90 9.68
N GLN A 17 -49.81 -34.72 9.62
CA GLN A 17 -48.60 -34.42 8.86
C GLN A 17 -48.40 -35.53 7.83
N GLU A 18 -49.06 -35.41 6.69
CA GLU A 18 -48.80 -36.30 5.55
C GLU A 18 -47.39 -36.02 5.02
N ARG A 19 -46.51 -37.01 5.13
CA ARG A 19 -45.13 -36.92 4.63
C ARG A 19 -45.17 -37.03 3.12
N THR A 20 -45.04 -35.91 2.42
CA THR A 20 -44.93 -35.90 0.96
C THR A 20 -43.46 -35.96 0.52
N ILE A 21 -43.17 -36.72 -0.55
CA ILE A 21 -41.82 -36.81 -1.13
C ILE A 21 -41.34 -35.42 -1.58
N GLY A 22 -42.25 -34.55 -2.05
CA GLY A 22 -41.96 -33.17 -2.44
C GLY A 22 -41.43 -32.31 -1.29
N GLY A 23 -42.04 -32.39 -0.10
CA GLY A 23 -41.56 -31.64 1.07
C GLY A 23 -40.17 -32.08 1.54
N GLY A 24 -39.83 -33.37 1.35
CA GLY A 24 -38.48 -33.89 1.62
C GLY A 24 -37.41 -33.30 0.69
N VAL A 25 -37.74 -33.09 -0.58
CA VAL A 25 -36.82 -32.46 -1.55
C VAL A 25 -36.63 -30.98 -1.23
N VAL A 26 -37.70 -30.25 -0.92
CA VAL A 26 -37.63 -28.82 -0.56
C VAL A 26 -36.80 -28.61 0.70
N THR A 27 -37.00 -29.42 1.74
CA THR A 27 -36.18 -29.33 2.97
C THR A 27 -34.71 -29.63 2.72
N LEU A 28 -34.38 -30.64 1.90
CA LEU A 28 -32.99 -30.92 1.54
C LEU A 28 -32.33 -29.73 0.82
N MET A 29 -33.02 -29.14 -0.16
CA MET A 29 -32.54 -27.97 -0.89
C MET A 29 -32.38 -26.75 0.02
N SER A 30 -33.33 -26.52 0.94
CA SER A 30 -33.25 -25.45 1.93
C SER A 30 -32.06 -25.63 2.89
N CYS A 31 -31.80 -26.86 3.36
CA CYS A 31 -30.64 -27.14 4.22
C CYS A 31 -29.32 -26.86 3.49
N VAL A 32 -29.20 -27.26 2.22
CA VAL A 32 -28.02 -26.97 1.40
C VAL A 32 -27.84 -25.46 1.21
N ALA A 33 -28.92 -24.73 0.90
CA ALA A 33 -28.89 -23.28 0.75
C ALA A 33 -28.48 -22.56 2.05
N VAL A 34 -29.03 -22.96 3.20
CA VAL A 34 -28.64 -22.41 4.51
C VAL A 34 -27.16 -22.67 4.77
N ALA A 35 -26.67 -23.90 4.57
CA ALA A 35 -25.28 -24.23 4.79
C ALA A 35 -24.34 -23.37 3.93
N PHE A 36 -24.67 -23.20 2.64
CA PHE A 36 -23.88 -22.35 1.73
C PHE A 36 -23.85 -20.88 2.18
N LEU A 37 -25.01 -20.29 2.49
CA LEU A 37 -25.08 -18.90 2.92
C LEU A 37 -24.38 -18.66 4.26
N LEU A 38 -24.49 -19.60 5.22
CA LEU A 38 -23.77 -19.51 6.49
C LEU A 38 -22.26 -19.62 6.32
N LEU A 39 -21.78 -20.48 5.41
CA LEU A 39 -20.35 -20.55 5.09
C LEU A 39 -19.85 -19.26 4.45
N SER A 40 -20.67 -18.64 3.58
CA SER A 40 -20.36 -17.34 2.98
C SER A 40 -20.26 -16.24 4.05
N GLU A 41 -21.25 -16.12 4.94
CA GLU A 41 -21.21 -15.13 6.03
C GLU A 41 -20.06 -15.39 7.00
N LEU A 42 -19.79 -16.65 7.31
CA LEU A 42 -18.67 -17.02 8.17
C LEU A 42 -17.33 -16.62 7.52
N SER A 43 -17.20 -16.81 6.21
CA SER A 43 -16.02 -16.37 5.47
C SER A 43 -15.84 -14.85 5.56
N VAL A 44 -16.90 -14.07 5.31
CA VAL A 44 -16.85 -12.60 5.39
C VAL A 44 -16.54 -12.13 6.82
N TRP A 45 -17.15 -12.76 7.82
CA TRP A 45 -16.87 -12.45 9.23
C TRP A 45 -15.43 -12.80 9.62
N TRP A 46 -14.84 -13.82 9.00
CA TRP A 46 -13.47 -14.23 9.28
C TRP A 46 -12.43 -13.34 8.60
N THR A 47 -12.73 -12.81 7.41
CA THR A 47 -11.83 -11.93 6.68
C THR A 47 -11.66 -10.57 7.36
N VAL A 48 -10.42 -10.07 7.35
CA VAL A 48 -10.10 -8.71 7.80
C VAL A 48 -10.27 -7.76 6.63
N SER A 49 -10.95 -6.63 6.86
CA SER A 49 -11.17 -5.61 5.84
C SER A 49 -10.40 -4.35 6.19
N VAL A 50 -9.57 -3.88 5.25
CA VAL A 50 -8.81 -2.63 5.38
C VAL A 50 -9.64 -1.49 4.80
N THR A 51 -9.93 -0.47 5.60
CA THR A 51 -10.63 0.73 5.16
C THR A 51 -9.64 1.88 5.00
N HIS A 52 -9.67 2.54 3.84
CA HIS A 52 -8.82 3.70 3.53
C HIS A 52 -9.54 5.01 3.87
N ARG A 53 -8.90 5.86 4.67
CA ARG A 53 -9.40 7.20 5.02
C ARG A 53 -8.37 8.25 4.63
N MET A 54 -8.79 9.25 3.86
CA MET A 54 -7.95 10.39 3.50
C MET A 54 -8.26 11.57 4.43
N HIS A 55 -7.23 12.17 5.00
CA HIS A 55 -7.34 13.35 5.86
C HIS A 55 -6.21 14.33 5.55
N VAL A 56 -6.29 15.53 6.11
CA VAL A 56 -5.21 16.52 5.98
C VAL A 56 -4.11 16.15 6.96
N ASP A 57 -2.87 16.19 6.48
CA ASP A 57 -1.71 15.99 7.32
C ASP A 57 -1.59 17.13 8.34
N THR A 58 -1.54 16.78 9.62
CA THR A 58 -1.43 17.73 10.74
C THR A 58 -0.16 17.53 11.56
N ASP A 59 0.71 16.61 11.14
CA ASP A 59 1.96 16.34 11.84
C ASP A 59 2.94 17.52 11.68
N PRO A 60 3.76 17.81 12.69
CA PRO A 60 4.75 18.89 12.63
C PRO A 60 5.78 18.67 11.52
N GLN A 61 6.28 19.77 10.93
CA GLN A 61 7.31 19.74 9.87
C GLN A 61 8.70 19.32 10.38
N ASP A 62 8.95 19.43 11.69
CA ASP A 62 10.24 19.03 12.30
C ASP A 62 10.33 17.52 12.58
N PHE A 63 9.33 16.73 12.18
CA PHE A 63 9.32 15.29 12.41
C PHE A 63 10.47 14.62 11.63
N PRO A 64 11.36 13.85 12.28
CA PRO A 64 12.46 13.19 11.59
C PRO A 64 11.92 11.99 10.80
N ILE A 65 12.34 11.87 9.55
CA ILE A 65 12.02 10.77 8.66
C ILE A 65 13.30 10.02 8.29
N ASN A 66 13.18 8.71 8.11
CA ASN A 66 14.27 7.89 7.62
C ASN A 66 14.04 7.58 6.14
N ILE A 67 14.97 7.99 5.30
CA ILE A 67 14.98 7.69 3.87
C ILE A 67 16.02 6.59 3.65
N GLU A 68 15.56 5.43 3.17
CA GLU A 68 16.42 4.34 2.74
C GLU A 68 16.63 4.47 1.22
N VAL A 69 17.90 4.55 0.81
CA VAL A 69 18.27 4.77 -0.59
C VAL A 69 19.24 3.66 -0.99
N ASP A 70 19.03 3.07 -2.17
CA ASP A 70 19.93 2.12 -2.80
C ASP A 70 19.99 2.39 -4.31
N VAL A 71 21.10 2.99 -4.75
CA VAL A 71 21.33 3.41 -6.14
C VAL A 71 22.70 2.91 -6.59
N SER A 72 22.75 2.29 -7.76
CA SER A 72 23.97 1.78 -8.38
C SER A 72 24.31 2.55 -9.64
N PHE A 73 25.48 3.19 -9.68
CA PHE A 73 26.06 3.82 -10.85
C PHE A 73 26.84 2.80 -11.67
N LEU A 74 26.67 2.81 -13.00
CA LEU A 74 27.25 1.81 -13.89
C LEU A 74 28.69 2.11 -14.33
N HIS A 75 29.06 3.40 -14.37
CA HIS A 75 30.32 3.85 -14.96
C HIS A 75 31.07 4.89 -14.09
N GLU A 76 30.67 5.03 -12.83
CA GLU A 76 31.28 5.98 -11.89
C GLU A 76 31.86 5.24 -10.68
N ALA A 77 33.08 5.60 -10.27
CA ALA A 77 33.74 5.01 -9.11
C ALA A 77 33.20 5.60 -7.80
N CYS A 78 33.23 4.81 -6.71
CA CYS A 78 32.66 5.27 -5.42
C CYS A 78 33.30 6.55 -4.87
N LYS A 79 34.59 6.76 -5.10
CA LYS A 79 35.32 7.97 -4.68
C LYS A 79 34.94 9.24 -5.45
N GLU A 80 34.19 9.07 -6.54
CA GLU A 80 33.82 10.17 -7.43
C GLU A 80 32.36 10.55 -7.25
N VAL A 81 31.54 9.76 -6.54
CA VAL A 81 30.12 10.04 -6.34
C VAL A 81 29.84 10.41 -4.89
N ALA A 82 29.41 11.64 -4.66
CA ALA A 82 28.96 12.10 -3.36
C ALA A 82 27.43 12.22 -3.33
N MET A 83 26.84 11.74 -2.24
CA MET A 83 25.45 12.01 -1.88
C MET A 83 25.36 13.24 -0.96
N ASP A 84 24.57 14.22 -1.39
CA ASP A 84 24.26 15.43 -0.64
C ASP A 84 22.75 15.61 -0.46
N VAL A 85 22.36 16.25 0.63
CA VAL A 85 20.96 16.49 1.00
C VAL A 85 20.79 17.98 1.26
N SER A 86 19.85 18.61 0.57
CA SER A 86 19.55 20.03 0.74
C SER A 86 18.05 20.28 0.82
N ASP A 87 17.62 21.22 1.66
CA ASP A 87 16.24 21.74 1.67
C ASP A 87 15.93 22.50 0.36
N SER A 88 14.65 22.75 0.10
CA SER A 88 14.13 23.69 -0.91
C SER A 88 14.82 25.07 -0.92
N LYS A 89 15.41 25.50 0.20
CA LYS A 89 16.20 26.74 0.34
C LYS A 89 17.70 26.58 0.08
N GLY A 90 18.16 25.36 -0.20
CA GLY A 90 19.57 25.01 -0.42
C GLY A 90 20.40 24.84 0.86
N HIS A 91 19.75 24.80 2.03
CA HIS A 91 20.46 24.56 3.30
C HIS A 91 20.71 23.06 3.50
N LYS A 92 21.95 22.71 3.88
CA LYS A 92 22.38 21.32 4.11
C LYS A 92 22.13 20.82 5.54
N GLU A 93 21.65 21.69 6.43
CA GLU A 93 21.47 21.42 7.87
C GLU A 93 20.25 20.52 8.19
N ILE A 94 19.52 20.06 7.18
CA ILE A 94 18.37 19.15 7.35
C ILE A 94 18.79 17.69 7.55
N MET A 95 20.04 17.35 7.21
CA MET A 95 20.58 16.00 7.39
C MET A 95 20.98 15.82 8.85
N LEU A 96 20.24 14.96 9.57
CA LEU A 96 20.45 14.69 10.99
C LEU A 96 21.47 13.58 11.20
N GLN A 97 21.39 12.52 10.40
CA GLN A 97 22.29 11.37 10.44
C GLN A 97 22.42 10.75 9.04
N LYS A 98 23.65 10.39 8.66
CA LYS A 98 23.96 9.71 7.39
C LYS A 98 24.67 8.39 7.71
N ASP A 99 24.04 7.29 7.32
CA ASP A 99 24.62 5.94 7.36
C ASP A 99 24.56 5.35 5.95
N ILE A 100 25.54 5.71 5.12
CA ILE A 100 25.65 5.30 3.72
C ILE A 100 26.91 4.44 3.58
N GLN A 101 26.76 3.30 2.92
CA GLN A 101 27.82 2.38 2.57
C GLN A 101 28.02 2.40 1.05
N GLU A 102 29.28 2.24 0.65
CA GLU A 102 29.71 2.30 -0.74
C GLU A 102 30.34 0.95 -1.09
N GLU A 103 29.82 0.31 -2.13
CA GLU A 103 30.30 -0.97 -2.64
C GLU A 103 30.65 -0.87 -4.12
N PRO A 104 31.74 -1.50 -4.57
CA PRO A 104 32.04 -1.55 -6.00
C PRO A 104 30.95 -2.34 -6.74
N TYR A 105 30.48 -1.82 -7.87
CA TYR A 105 29.42 -2.42 -8.67
C TYR A 105 29.92 -2.66 -10.11
N GLY A 106 30.12 -3.91 -10.51
CA GLY A 106 30.68 -4.24 -11.82
C GLY A 106 32.17 -3.90 -11.94
N GLU A 107 32.65 -3.63 -13.16
CA GLU A 107 34.07 -3.29 -13.40
C GLU A 107 34.41 -1.85 -12.99
N ASN A 108 33.54 -0.88 -13.30
CA ASN A 108 33.78 0.57 -13.12
C ASN A 108 32.62 1.31 -12.44
N GLY A 109 31.72 0.62 -11.75
CA GLY A 109 30.55 1.22 -11.11
C GLY A 109 30.62 1.26 -9.59
N CYS A 110 29.64 1.91 -8.98
CA CYS A 110 29.50 2.04 -7.53
C CYS A 110 28.05 1.89 -7.10
N ARG A 111 27.82 1.09 -6.05
CA ARG A 111 26.54 1.00 -5.35
C ARG A 111 26.61 1.80 -4.06
N LEU A 112 25.71 2.76 -3.93
CA LEU A 112 25.50 3.57 -2.74
C LEU A 112 24.21 3.11 -2.09
N TYR A 113 24.29 2.57 -0.88
CA TYR A 113 23.12 2.13 -0.14
C TYR A 113 23.19 2.51 1.33
N GLY A 114 22.03 2.78 1.94
CA GLY A 114 21.94 3.03 3.37
C GLY A 114 20.75 3.89 3.75
N THR A 115 20.80 4.43 4.96
CA THR A 115 19.71 5.23 5.54
C THR A 115 20.18 6.63 5.87
N VAL A 116 19.38 7.62 5.48
CA VAL A 116 19.58 9.02 5.82
C VAL A 116 18.39 9.53 6.60
N GLN A 117 18.65 10.12 7.77
CA GLN A 117 17.62 10.75 8.57
C GLN A 117 17.56 12.24 8.26
N VAL A 118 16.39 12.72 7.85
CA VAL A 118 16.15 14.12 7.49
C VAL A 118 14.90 14.66 8.19
N GLN A 119 14.72 15.97 8.22
CA GLN A 119 13.46 16.57 8.69
C GLN A 119 12.36 16.43 7.63
N LYS A 120 11.09 16.43 8.04
CA LYS A 120 9.90 16.37 7.17
C LYS A 120 9.65 17.73 6.48
N VAL A 121 10.62 18.14 5.66
CA VAL A 121 10.58 19.32 4.82
C VAL A 121 10.91 18.92 3.38
N ALA A 122 10.39 19.68 2.40
CA ALA A 122 10.70 19.42 1.00
C ALA A 122 12.20 19.64 0.72
N GLY A 123 12.81 18.74 -0.05
CA GLY A 123 14.26 18.80 -0.27
C GLY A 123 14.70 18.01 -1.49
N ASP A 124 15.99 18.11 -1.77
CA ASP A 124 16.66 17.45 -2.90
C ASP A 124 17.75 16.52 -2.34
N LEU A 125 17.68 15.23 -2.71
CA LEU A 125 18.78 14.28 -2.59
C LEU A 125 19.55 14.29 -3.90
N SER A 126 20.78 14.77 -3.88
CA SER A 126 21.61 14.89 -5.07
C SER A 126 22.79 13.93 -5.00
N PHE A 127 22.97 13.19 -6.08
CA PHE A 127 24.14 12.36 -6.33
C PHE A 127 24.91 13.01 -7.48
N ALA A 128 26.09 13.53 -7.16
CA ALA A 128 26.93 14.28 -8.08
C ALA A 128 28.41 14.02 -7.82
N HIS A 129 29.26 14.52 -8.71
CA HIS A 129 30.70 14.32 -8.61
C HIS A 129 31.29 14.98 -7.34
N GLU A 130 32.13 14.24 -6.61
CA GLU A 130 32.83 14.74 -5.41
C GLU A 130 33.99 15.67 -5.80
N GLY A 131 33.73 16.98 -5.89
CA GLY A 131 34.77 17.95 -6.26
C GLY A 131 34.32 19.42 -6.23
N SER A 132 34.80 20.17 -5.23
CA SER A 132 34.57 21.61 -5.10
C SER A 132 35.28 22.41 -6.21
N LEU A 133 34.53 23.22 -6.96
CA LEU A 133 34.87 24.48 -7.67
C LEU A 133 36.37 24.79 -7.94
N THR A 134 37.14 23.83 -8.47
CA THR A 134 38.45 24.10 -9.09
C THR A 134 38.34 23.85 -10.59
N VAL A 135 39.07 24.62 -11.39
CA VAL A 135 38.99 24.58 -12.87
C VAL A 135 39.29 23.18 -13.43
N PHE A 136 40.08 22.38 -12.72
CA PHE A 136 40.36 20.98 -13.07
C PHE A 136 39.15 20.07 -12.85
N SER A 137 38.44 20.20 -11.72
CA SER A 137 37.22 19.43 -11.45
C SER A 137 36.07 19.74 -12.42
N PHE A 138 36.08 20.87 -13.12
CA PHE A 138 35.03 21.19 -14.11
C PHE A 138 35.05 20.26 -15.33
N PHE A 139 36.22 19.80 -15.78
CA PHE A 139 36.31 18.89 -16.93
C PHE A 139 35.96 17.44 -16.55
N ASP A 140 36.39 16.99 -15.37
CA ASP A 140 36.01 15.69 -14.82
C ASP A 140 34.50 15.63 -14.57
N PHE A 141 33.93 16.75 -14.13
CA PHE A 141 32.49 16.95 -14.00
C PHE A 141 31.71 16.86 -15.32
N LEU A 142 32.27 17.29 -16.45
CA LEU A 142 31.65 17.15 -17.77
C LEU A 142 31.71 15.70 -18.30
N ASN A 143 32.54 14.85 -17.70
CA ASN A 143 32.63 13.42 -18.04
C ASN A 143 31.75 12.53 -17.14
N PHE A 144 31.05 13.11 -16.16
CA PHE A 144 30.18 12.36 -15.25
C PHE A 144 29.06 11.67 -16.02
N ASN A 145 29.05 10.34 -15.96
CA ASN A 145 28.06 9.49 -16.57
C ASN A 145 26.96 9.15 -15.56
N SER A 146 25.85 9.88 -15.63
CA SER A 146 24.66 9.66 -14.80
C SER A 146 23.89 8.34 -15.10
N SER A 147 24.51 7.34 -15.75
CA SER A 147 23.88 6.03 -15.99
C SER A 147 23.81 5.26 -14.69
N HIS A 148 22.60 4.96 -14.24
CA HIS A 148 22.36 4.42 -12.92
C HIS A 148 21.18 3.45 -12.91
N VAL A 149 21.12 2.66 -11.84
CA VAL A 149 20.05 1.74 -11.51
C VAL A 149 19.57 2.11 -10.12
N VAL A 150 18.29 2.47 -10.01
CA VAL A 150 17.64 2.67 -8.71
C VAL A 150 17.12 1.31 -8.27
N ASN A 151 17.79 0.69 -7.30
CA ASN A 151 17.37 -0.61 -6.76
C ASN A 151 16.11 -0.41 -5.91
N HIS A 152 16.18 0.49 -4.93
CA HIS A 152 15.02 0.94 -4.17
C HIS A 152 15.21 2.33 -3.56
N LEU A 153 14.12 3.08 -3.49
CA LEU A 153 14.00 4.30 -2.70
C LEU A 153 12.80 4.16 -1.77
N ARG A 154 12.99 4.34 -0.46
CA ARG A 154 11.92 4.10 0.52
C ARG A 154 11.94 5.15 1.61
N PHE A 155 10.74 5.48 2.10
CA PHE A 155 10.53 6.47 3.14
C PHE A 155 9.86 5.77 4.33
N GLY A 156 10.63 5.43 5.35
CA GLY A 156 10.15 4.73 6.55
C GLY A 156 9.89 3.22 6.36
N PRO A 157 9.22 2.57 7.34
CA PRO A 157 9.03 1.13 7.39
C PRO A 157 8.06 0.60 6.33
N GLN A 158 8.20 -0.67 5.93
CA GLN A 158 7.27 -1.30 4.98
C GLN A 158 5.91 -1.58 5.63
N ILE A 159 4.85 -1.37 4.86
CA ILE A 159 3.49 -1.85 5.19
C ILE A 159 3.04 -2.88 4.15
N PRO A 160 2.05 -3.74 4.48
CA PRO A 160 1.46 -4.66 3.51
C PRO A 160 0.86 -3.90 2.33
N ASP A 161 0.91 -4.50 1.14
CA ASP A 161 0.34 -3.97 -0.11
C ASP A 161 0.85 -2.58 -0.54
N MET A 162 2.02 -2.15 -0.05
CA MET A 162 2.69 -0.94 -0.52
C MET A 162 3.50 -1.23 -1.78
N GLU A 163 3.10 -0.61 -2.89
CA GLU A 163 3.86 -0.62 -4.13
C GLU A 163 4.91 0.51 -4.14
N THR A 164 6.15 0.20 -4.52
CA THR A 164 7.23 1.19 -4.68
C THR A 164 7.53 1.40 -6.16
N PRO A 165 7.28 2.60 -6.72
CA PRO A 165 7.40 2.83 -8.17
C PRO A 165 8.84 2.84 -8.69
N LEU A 166 9.84 3.11 -7.83
CA LEU A 166 11.27 3.10 -8.18
C LEU A 166 11.97 1.82 -7.71
N ILE A 167 11.48 0.66 -8.14
CA ILE A 167 12.14 -0.63 -7.89
C ILE A 167 12.80 -1.14 -9.17
N ASP A 168 14.10 -1.43 -9.09
CA ASP A 168 14.94 -1.93 -10.19
C ASP A 168 14.83 -1.10 -11.50
N VAL A 169 14.78 0.23 -11.38
CA VAL A 169 14.69 1.12 -12.53
C VAL A 169 16.08 1.49 -13.04
N SER A 170 16.45 0.98 -14.21
CA SER A 170 17.71 1.32 -14.88
C SER A 170 17.53 2.45 -15.90
N LYS A 171 18.39 3.46 -15.84
CA LYS A 171 18.52 4.51 -16.85
C LYS A 171 19.95 4.54 -17.38
N ILE A 172 20.07 4.38 -18.69
CA ILE A 172 21.36 4.41 -19.41
C ILE A 172 21.39 5.70 -20.23
N LEU A 173 22.47 6.47 -20.12
CA LEU A 173 22.66 7.70 -20.87
C LEU A 173 22.62 7.41 -22.38
N THR A 174 21.81 8.18 -23.10
CA THR A 174 21.91 8.30 -24.57
C THR A 174 22.71 9.53 -25.01
N LYS A 175 22.94 10.49 -24.10
CA LYS A 175 23.72 11.71 -24.34
C LYS A 175 24.71 11.92 -23.19
N ASN A 176 25.98 12.17 -23.52
CA ASN A 176 27.11 12.21 -22.56
C ASN A 176 27.00 13.28 -21.43
N LEU A 177 25.99 14.16 -21.43
CA LEU A 177 25.76 15.14 -20.36
C LEU A 177 24.27 15.34 -20.10
N ALA A 178 23.69 14.46 -19.28
CA ALA A 178 22.30 14.53 -18.86
C ALA A 178 22.18 14.51 -17.33
N THR A 179 21.27 15.33 -16.82
CA THR A 179 20.81 15.31 -15.43
C THR A 179 19.50 14.52 -15.39
N TYR A 180 19.44 13.48 -14.56
CA TYR A 180 18.18 12.78 -14.27
C TYR A 180 17.57 13.37 -13.02
N LYS A 181 16.40 13.97 -13.15
CA LYS A 181 15.64 14.51 -12.03
C LYS A 181 14.37 13.69 -11.82
N TYR A 182 14.25 13.10 -10.63
CA TYR A 182 13.06 12.41 -10.16
C TYR A 182 12.30 13.35 -9.22
N PHE A 183 11.07 13.69 -9.59
CA PHE A 183 10.16 14.40 -8.70
C PHE A 183 9.34 13.35 -7.94
N VAL A 184 9.55 13.31 -6.63
CA VAL A 184 8.99 12.32 -5.71
C VAL A 184 7.94 13.01 -4.84
N SER A 185 6.67 12.73 -5.06
CA SER A 185 5.59 13.24 -4.23
C SER A 185 5.29 12.25 -3.11
N VAL A 186 5.68 12.61 -1.89
CA VAL A 186 5.62 11.75 -0.70
C VAL A 186 4.29 11.96 0.03
N VAL A 187 3.54 10.89 0.25
CA VAL A 187 2.22 10.86 0.88
C VAL A 187 2.33 10.19 2.26
N PRO A 188 2.16 10.95 3.36
CA PRO A 188 2.13 10.39 4.71
C PRO A 188 1.04 9.31 4.83
N SER A 189 1.42 8.13 5.31
CA SER A 189 0.55 6.97 5.39
C SER A 189 0.62 6.31 6.76
N ARG A 190 -0.52 6.00 7.36
CA ARG A 190 -0.58 5.36 8.67
C ARG A 190 -1.35 4.05 8.59
N TYR A 191 -0.76 2.97 9.08
CA TYR A 191 -1.39 1.66 9.12
C TYR A 191 -1.77 1.31 10.55
N VAL A 192 -3.06 1.16 10.83
CA VAL A 192 -3.62 0.80 12.14
C VAL A 192 -4.07 -0.65 12.09
N TYR A 193 -3.34 -1.50 12.80
CA TYR A 193 -3.64 -2.93 12.92
C TYR A 193 -4.82 -3.18 13.86
N LEU A 194 -5.44 -4.36 13.77
CA LEU A 194 -6.53 -4.81 14.66
C LEU A 194 -6.16 -4.76 16.16
N ASN A 195 -4.87 -4.88 16.48
CA ASN A 195 -4.35 -4.83 17.85
C ASN A 195 -4.19 -3.39 18.40
N GLY A 196 -4.54 -2.37 17.61
CA GLY A 196 -4.40 -0.96 17.97
C GLY A 196 -2.98 -0.41 17.82
N ARG A 197 -1.99 -1.22 17.39
CA ARG A 197 -0.68 -0.71 17.00
C ARG A 197 -0.83 0.07 15.70
N SER A 198 -0.19 1.23 15.64
CA SER A 198 -0.11 2.03 14.42
C SER A 198 1.32 2.15 13.95
N VAL A 199 1.57 1.92 12.68
CA VAL A 199 2.86 2.14 12.03
C VAL A 199 2.70 3.29 11.04
N THR A 200 3.54 4.31 11.20
CA THR A 200 3.61 5.42 10.25
C THR A 200 4.66 5.11 9.19
N THR A 201 4.29 5.29 7.93
CA THR A 201 5.13 5.10 6.74
C THR A 201 4.81 6.21 5.74
N PHE A 202 5.50 6.21 4.61
CA PHE A 202 5.31 7.19 3.57
C PHE A 202 5.29 6.49 2.21
N GLN A 203 4.15 6.62 1.53
CA GLN A 203 4.03 6.21 0.13
C GLN A 203 4.54 7.33 -0.75
N TYR A 204 4.87 7.01 -2.00
CA TYR A 204 5.29 8.05 -2.92
C TYR A 204 4.93 7.71 -4.35
N SER A 205 4.73 8.74 -5.16
CA SER A 205 4.66 8.65 -6.61
C SER A 205 5.85 9.38 -7.22
N VAL A 206 6.24 8.96 -8.43
CA VAL A 206 7.43 9.50 -9.09
C VAL A 206 7.11 9.94 -10.50
N THR A 207 7.67 11.08 -10.87
CA THR A 207 7.76 11.52 -12.27
C THR A 207 9.22 11.80 -12.62
N GLU A 208 9.63 11.38 -13.81
CA GLU A 208 11.01 11.48 -14.27
C GLU A 208 11.16 12.58 -15.32
N HIS A 209 12.26 13.32 -15.24
CA HIS A 209 12.61 14.32 -16.21
C HIS A 209 14.10 14.26 -16.53
N GLU A 210 14.41 14.12 -17.82
CA GLU A 210 15.79 14.17 -18.32
C GLU A 210 16.05 15.59 -18.84
N THR A 211 17.02 16.28 -18.24
CA THR A 211 17.48 17.58 -18.74
C THR A 211 18.89 17.44 -19.28
N SER A 212 19.10 17.81 -20.54
CA SER A 212 20.45 17.92 -21.09
C SER A 212 21.18 19.08 -20.41
N SER A 213 22.43 18.87 -20.02
CA SER A 213 23.25 19.86 -19.31
C SER A 213 23.29 21.22 -20.02
N ARG A 214 23.16 21.27 -21.35
CA ARG A 214 22.99 22.50 -22.11
C ARG A 214 21.51 22.80 -22.36
N GLY A 215 20.93 23.70 -21.56
CA GLY A 215 19.57 24.17 -21.78
C GLY A 215 19.43 25.01 -23.06
N PRO A 216 18.20 25.22 -23.59
CA PRO A 216 17.94 26.06 -24.77
C PRO A 216 18.46 27.50 -24.63
N ASN A 217 18.58 27.98 -23.39
CA ASN A 217 18.96 29.35 -23.04
C ASN A 217 20.44 29.48 -22.61
N GLY A 218 21.27 28.45 -22.82
CA GLY A 218 22.68 28.47 -22.42
C GLY A 218 22.93 28.30 -20.92
N GLN A 219 21.90 28.00 -20.11
CA GLN A 219 22.08 27.57 -18.72
C GLN A 219 22.73 26.19 -18.70
N VAL A 220 23.81 26.07 -17.92
CA VAL A 220 24.51 24.81 -17.66
C VAL A 220 23.88 24.18 -16.42
N SER A 221 23.15 23.09 -16.59
CA SER A 221 22.68 22.26 -15.48
C SER A 221 23.77 21.29 -15.09
N PHE A 222 23.89 21.05 -13.79
CA PHE A 222 24.89 20.15 -13.26
C PHE A 222 24.49 18.68 -13.57
N PRO A 223 25.24 17.89 -14.37
CA PRO A 223 25.05 16.44 -14.46
C PRO A 223 25.05 15.78 -13.09
N GLY A 224 24.17 14.78 -12.95
CA GLY A 224 23.90 14.13 -11.69
C GLY A 224 22.54 13.45 -11.69
N VAL A 225 22.27 12.73 -10.61
CA VAL A 225 20.98 12.10 -10.33
C VAL A 225 20.38 12.80 -9.12
N ILE A 226 19.21 13.40 -9.27
CA ILE A 226 18.58 14.22 -8.24
C ILE A 226 17.19 13.67 -7.95
N PHE A 227 16.92 13.31 -6.69
CA PHE A 227 15.59 12.98 -6.18
C PHE A 227 15.05 14.19 -5.41
N SER A 228 14.16 14.93 -6.05
CA SER A 228 13.49 16.09 -5.49
C SER A 228 12.20 15.62 -4.85
N TYR A 229 12.14 15.63 -3.52
CA TYR A 229 11.01 15.09 -2.77
C TYR A 229 10.20 16.20 -2.09
N GLU A 230 8.87 16.10 -2.18
CA GLU A 230 7.93 17.03 -1.59
C GLU A 230 6.81 16.29 -0.88
N PHE A 231 6.39 16.78 0.30
CA PHE A 231 5.31 16.18 1.08
C PHE A 231 3.94 16.65 0.58
N SER A 232 3.05 15.69 0.32
CA SER A 232 1.65 15.95 0.04
C SER A 232 0.93 16.44 1.30
N PRO A 233 0.04 17.45 1.19
CA PRO A 233 -0.78 17.91 2.32
C PRO A 233 -1.88 16.91 2.71
N ILE A 234 -2.04 15.81 1.96
CA ILE A 234 -3.03 14.77 2.19
C ILE A 234 -2.33 13.55 2.78
N ALA A 235 -2.86 13.02 3.88
CA ALA A 235 -2.44 11.80 4.54
C ALA A 235 -3.48 10.67 4.36
N VAL A 236 -3.01 9.44 4.27
CA VAL A 236 -3.85 8.25 4.10
C VAL A 236 -3.74 7.34 5.32
N GLU A 237 -4.86 7.00 5.93
CA GLU A 237 -4.95 6.06 7.04
C GLU A 237 -5.60 4.74 6.59
N TYR A 238 -4.88 3.64 6.78
CA TYR A 238 -5.30 2.27 6.51
C TYR A 238 -5.70 1.65 7.84
N ILE A 239 -6.99 1.37 8.01
CA ILE A 239 -7.51 0.83 9.27
C ILE A 239 -7.97 -0.59 9.03
N GLU A 240 -7.32 -1.56 9.66
CA GLU A 240 -7.83 -2.92 9.72
C GLU A 240 -9.07 -2.95 10.62
N SER A 241 -10.17 -3.46 10.07
CA SER A 241 -11.44 -3.59 10.78
C SER A 241 -12.00 -4.99 10.60
N LYS A 242 -12.68 -5.47 11.64
CA LYS A 242 -13.40 -6.74 11.63
C LYS A 242 -14.86 -6.50 11.99
N LEU A 243 -15.75 -7.24 11.34
CA LEU A 243 -17.18 -7.17 11.61
C LEU A 243 -17.49 -7.64 13.04
N SER A 244 -18.43 -6.96 13.70
CA SER A 244 -18.81 -7.29 15.06
C SER A 244 -19.52 -8.65 15.13
N VAL A 245 -19.41 -9.33 16.28
CA VAL A 245 -20.13 -10.60 16.51
C VAL A 245 -21.65 -10.41 16.42
N LEU A 246 -22.16 -9.23 16.80
CA LEU A 246 -23.58 -8.91 16.69
C LEU A 246 -24.05 -8.93 15.24
N HIS A 247 -23.27 -8.38 14.30
CA HIS A 247 -23.60 -8.43 12.88
C HIS A 247 -23.71 -9.88 12.38
N PHE A 248 -22.77 -10.74 12.77
CA PHE A 248 -22.81 -12.15 12.41
C PHE A 248 -24.04 -12.87 12.97
N LEU A 249 -24.40 -12.62 14.24
CA LEU A 249 -25.60 -13.20 14.85
C LEU A 249 -26.88 -12.72 14.17
N THR A 250 -27.00 -11.42 13.90
CA THR A 250 -28.17 -10.87 13.19
C THR A 250 -28.27 -11.43 11.77
N SER A 251 -27.15 -11.53 11.05
CA SER A 251 -27.09 -12.08 9.69
C SER A 251 -27.48 -13.57 9.65
N THR A 252 -26.92 -14.37 10.56
CA THR A 252 -27.26 -15.79 10.73
C THR A 252 -28.76 -15.99 10.99
N SER A 253 -29.34 -15.17 11.88
CA SER A 253 -30.78 -15.23 12.18
C SER A 253 -31.64 -14.90 10.96
N ALA A 254 -31.23 -13.91 10.16
CA ALA A 254 -31.91 -13.49 8.94
C ALA A 254 -31.84 -14.56 7.85
N ILE A 255 -30.70 -15.24 7.69
CA ILE A 255 -30.54 -16.34 6.73
C ILE A 255 -31.45 -17.51 7.08
N VAL A 256 -31.42 -17.97 8.34
CA VAL A 256 -32.26 -19.09 8.77
C VAL A 256 -33.74 -18.73 8.62
N GLY A 257 -34.16 -17.56 9.11
CA GLY A 257 -35.55 -17.10 8.99
C GLY A 257 -36.00 -16.94 7.54
N GLY A 258 -35.17 -16.33 6.69
CA GLY A 258 -35.46 -16.08 5.28
C GLY A 258 -35.60 -17.37 4.48
N VAL A 259 -34.68 -18.32 4.63
CA VAL A 259 -34.77 -19.60 3.89
C VAL A 259 -35.98 -20.42 4.34
N PHE A 260 -36.28 -20.48 5.64
CA PHE A 260 -37.47 -21.18 6.13
C PHE A 260 -38.78 -20.54 5.64
N ALA A 261 -38.85 -19.20 5.54
CA ALA A 261 -40.02 -18.51 5.00
C ALA A 261 -40.23 -18.85 3.52
N VAL A 262 -39.16 -18.81 2.71
CA VAL A 262 -39.21 -19.16 1.28
C VAL A 262 -39.56 -20.63 1.08
N ALA A 263 -38.97 -21.54 1.86
CA ALA A 263 -39.28 -22.97 1.81
C ALA A 263 -40.78 -23.24 2.02
N ARG A 264 -41.39 -22.59 3.02
CA ARG A 264 -42.84 -22.71 3.29
C ARG A 264 -43.71 -22.14 2.18
N MET A 265 -43.30 -21.04 1.54
CA MET A 265 -44.05 -20.50 0.40
C MET A 265 -44.02 -21.46 -0.79
N ILE A 266 -42.88 -22.10 -1.05
CA ILE A 266 -42.72 -23.10 -2.11
C ILE A 266 -43.54 -24.36 -1.80
N ASP A 267 -43.44 -24.89 -0.58
CA ASP A 267 -44.23 -26.05 -0.16
C ASP A 267 -45.74 -25.78 -0.26
N GLY A 268 -46.19 -24.59 0.15
CA GLY A 268 -47.58 -24.17 0.03
C GLY A 268 -48.04 -24.08 -1.43
N ALA A 269 -47.19 -23.56 -2.32
CA ALA A 269 -47.47 -23.50 -3.75
C ALA A 269 -47.58 -24.92 -4.36
N ILE A 270 -46.61 -25.80 -4.08
CA ILE A 270 -46.60 -27.19 -4.56
C ILE A 270 -47.84 -27.94 -4.08
N TYR A 271 -48.20 -27.81 -2.80
CA TYR A 271 -49.41 -28.45 -2.25
C TYR A 271 -50.69 -27.95 -2.93
N SER A 272 -50.79 -26.64 -3.18
CA SER A 272 -51.96 -26.05 -3.85
C SER A 272 -52.11 -26.48 -5.31
N VAL A 273 -50.99 -26.75 -5.99
CA VAL A 273 -50.98 -27.29 -7.36
C VAL A 273 -51.33 -28.77 -7.35
N SER A 274 -50.73 -29.57 -6.46
CA SER A 274 -51.04 -31.01 -6.34
C SER A 274 -52.53 -31.24 -6.08
N LYS A 275 -53.15 -30.44 -5.20
CA LYS A 275 -54.58 -30.52 -4.90
C LYS A 275 -55.49 -30.07 -6.05
N LYS A 276 -54.98 -29.32 -7.03
CA LYS A 276 -55.73 -28.90 -8.23
C LYS A 276 -55.61 -29.90 -9.38
N VAL A 277 -54.64 -30.82 -9.33
CA VAL A 277 -54.34 -31.80 -10.38
C VAL A 277 -55.00 -33.15 -10.09
N ASP A 278 -55.30 -33.46 -8.82
CA ASP A 278 -56.24 -34.53 -8.40
C ASP A 278 -57.69 -34.05 -8.38
#